data_AF-A0A812UYD6-F1
#
_entry.id   AF-A0A812UYD6-F1
#
_cell.length_a   1.000
_cell.length_b   1.000
_cell.length_c   1.000
_cell.angle_alpha   90.00
_cell.angle_beta   90.00
_cell.angle_gamma   90.00
#
_symmetry.space_group_name_H-M   'P 1'
#
loop_
_entity.id
_entity.type
_entity.pdbx_description
1 polymer ?
#
loop_
_entity_poly.entity_id
_entity_poly.type
_entity_poly.pdbx_seq_one_letter_code
_entity_poly.pdbx_strand_id
1 'polypeptide(L)'
;MRGHEHVMEVEEHFEDQYCHYCVFELCRGGDLLEALKQKPMGFDERHAQFLIRQAVLGLSHLHERGVAMQDVSLENMLLNINPGSGHWQVKICDPGQAVRFQTDSNGQEKPVAFHGLVGKSFRPPELHDHKPYLATKVDSWCLGWSTFYLLTAQPLFMSADPALKDSDWQLFKSGKFDELFKTKSPNFSPTGIDFIFKLLQFEPSKRMSIADACTLAE
;
A
#
# COMPACT_ATOMS: atom_id res chain seq x y z
N MET A 1 -11.89 -10.81 4.20
CA MET A 1 -11.41 -10.80 2.80
C MET A 1 -12.43 -11.50 1.91
N ARG A 2 -13.68 -11.01 1.81
CA ARG A 2 -14.72 -11.57 0.91
C ARG A 2 -15.57 -10.43 0.33
N GLY A 3 -16.14 -10.65 -0.85
CA GLY A 3 -17.19 -9.81 -1.41
C GLY A 3 -16.73 -8.48 -2.04
N HIS A 4 -15.51 -8.45 -2.62
CA HIS A 4 -15.05 -7.30 -3.41
C HIS A 4 -14.08 -7.75 -4.51
N GLU A 5 -14.24 -7.24 -5.73
CA GLU A 5 -13.44 -7.70 -6.88
C GLU A 5 -11.94 -7.42 -6.74
N HIS A 6 -11.56 -6.37 -6.01
CA HIS A 6 -10.16 -5.98 -5.76
C HIS A 6 -9.57 -6.51 -4.44
N VAL A 7 -10.23 -7.48 -3.81
CA VAL A 7 -9.71 -8.17 -2.62
C VAL A 7 -9.67 -9.65 -2.92
N MET A 8 -8.54 -10.30 -2.64
CA MET A 8 -8.44 -11.74 -2.81
C MET A 8 -9.39 -12.47 -1.85
N GLU A 9 -10.22 -13.34 -2.41
CA GLU A 9 -11.22 -14.10 -1.65
C GLU A 9 -10.70 -15.49 -1.29
N VAL A 10 -10.88 -15.89 -0.02
CA VAL A 10 -10.66 -17.27 0.42
C VAL A 10 -11.89 -18.09 0.00
N GLU A 11 -11.68 -19.00 -0.94
CA GLU A 11 -12.70 -19.93 -1.43
C GLU A 11 -12.95 -21.01 -0.39
N GLU A 12 -11.88 -21.68 0.05
CA GLU A 12 -11.92 -22.78 1.02
C GLU A 12 -10.82 -22.64 2.07
N HIS A 13 -11.11 -23.14 3.27
CA HIS A 13 -10.13 -23.26 4.35
C HIS A 13 -10.29 -24.64 5.00
N PHE A 14 -9.18 -25.32 5.20
CA PHE A 14 -9.12 -26.58 5.94
C PHE A 14 -7.81 -26.66 6.72
N GLU A 15 -7.74 -27.56 7.69
CA GLU A 15 -6.58 -27.73 8.54
C GLU A 15 -6.34 -29.20 8.84
N ASP A 16 -5.07 -29.53 9.08
CA ASP A 16 -4.68 -30.77 9.72
C ASP A 16 -3.89 -30.47 11.01
N GLN A 17 -3.24 -31.49 11.58
CA GLN A 17 -2.48 -31.34 12.82
C GLN A 17 -1.21 -30.45 12.70
N TYR A 18 -0.78 -30.10 11.49
CA TYR A 18 0.46 -29.37 11.23
C TYR A 18 0.26 -28.05 10.48
N CYS A 19 -0.77 -27.98 9.62
CA CYS A 19 -0.91 -26.92 8.64
C CYS A 19 -2.35 -26.41 8.53
N HIS A 20 -2.48 -25.11 8.30
CA HIS A 20 -3.69 -24.52 7.73
C HIS A 20 -3.51 -24.39 6.22
N TYR A 21 -4.56 -24.71 5.48
CA TYR A 21 -4.62 -24.61 4.03
C TYR A 21 -5.71 -23.62 3.66
N CYS A 22 -5.32 -22.56 2.96
CA CYS A 22 -6.24 -21.55 2.44
C CYS A 22 -6.21 -21.62 0.91
N VAL A 23 -7.36 -21.87 0.31
CA VAL A 23 -7.55 -21.92 -1.14
C VAL A 23 -8.08 -20.57 -1.61
N PHE A 24 -7.45 -20.04 -2.65
CA PHE A 24 -7.76 -18.75 -3.24
C PHE A 24 -7.91 -18.87 -4.75
N GLU A 25 -8.60 -17.91 -5.35
CA GLU A 25 -8.59 -17.75 -6.79
C GLU A 25 -7.16 -17.54 -7.34
N LEU A 26 -6.87 -18.12 -8.52
CA LEU A 26 -5.56 -17.98 -9.14
C LEU A 26 -5.44 -16.69 -9.96
N CYS A 27 -4.66 -15.73 -9.46
CA CYS A 27 -4.27 -14.52 -10.20
C CYS A 27 -3.12 -14.83 -11.17
N ARG A 28 -3.44 -15.08 -12.45
CA ARG A 28 -2.46 -15.52 -13.47
C ARG A 28 -1.45 -14.46 -13.94
N GLY A 29 -1.67 -13.19 -13.59
CA GLY A 29 -0.83 -12.07 -14.02
C GLY A 29 0.40 -11.82 -13.15
N GLY A 30 0.63 -12.62 -12.10
CA GLY A 30 1.66 -12.35 -11.11
C GLY A 30 1.29 -11.20 -10.18
N ASP A 31 2.28 -10.52 -9.61
CA ASP A 31 2.11 -9.32 -8.79
C ASP A 31 2.63 -8.05 -9.50
N LEU A 32 2.31 -6.88 -8.95
CA LEU A 32 2.77 -5.61 -9.51
C LEU A 32 4.29 -5.42 -9.42
N LEU A 33 4.99 -6.09 -8.50
CA LEU A 33 6.45 -6.01 -8.42
C LEU A 33 7.09 -6.75 -9.59
N GLU A 34 6.62 -7.96 -9.91
CA GLU A 34 7.04 -8.71 -11.10
C GLU A 34 6.73 -7.95 -12.40
N ALA A 35 5.55 -7.31 -12.47
CA ALA A 35 5.21 -6.46 -13.60
C ALA A 35 6.14 -5.22 -13.72
N LEU A 36 6.51 -4.61 -12.59
CA LEU A 36 7.45 -3.49 -12.54
C LEU A 36 8.88 -3.89 -12.97
N LYS A 37 9.34 -5.10 -12.65
CA LYS A 37 10.65 -5.61 -13.11
C LYS A 37 10.78 -5.63 -14.64
N GLN A 38 9.67 -5.74 -15.36
CA GLN A 38 9.64 -5.67 -16.83
C GLN A 38 9.61 -4.22 -17.37
N LYS A 39 9.55 -3.21 -16.48
CA LYS A 39 9.48 -1.79 -16.80
C LYS A 39 10.59 -1.03 -16.07
N PRO A 40 11.83 -1.03 -16.59
CA PRO A 40 12.98 -0.43 -15.90
C PRO A 40 12.88 1.09 -15.69
N MET A 41 11.96 1.77 -16.38
CA MET A 41 11.68 3.20 -16.22
C MET A 41 10.35 3.46 -15.47
N GLY A 42 9.75 2.42 -14.88
CA GLY A 42 8.44 2.49 -14.24
C GLY A 42 7.26 2.41 -15.22
N PHE A 43 6.06 2.45 -14.66
CA PHE A 43 4.81 2.57 -15.42
C PHE A 43 4.55 4.02 -15.81
N ASP A 44 3.98 4.25 -16.99
CA ASP A 44 3.39 5.55 -17.29
C ASP A 44 2.23 5.83 -16.34
N GLU A 45 2.01 7.11 -16.10
CA GLU A 45 1.08 7.59 -15.07
C GLU A 45 -0.34 7.09 -15.28
N ARG A 46 -0.80 6.94 -16.53
CA ARG A 46 -2.15 6.46 -16.84
C ARG A 46 -2.34 5.00 -16.43
N HIS A 47 -1.38 4.13 -16.76
CA HIS A 47 -1.46 2.73 -16.32
C HIS A 47 -1.27 2.60 -14.81
N ALA A 48 -0.35 3.36 -14.21
CA ALA A 48 -0.17 3.36 -12.76
C ALA A 48 -1.44 3.82 -12.03
N GLN A 49 -2.09 4.89 -12.49
CA GLN A 49 -3.36 5.37 -11.96
C GLN A 49 -4.44 4.29 -12.04
N PHE A 50 -4.57 3.61 -13.18
CA PHE A 50 -5.53 2.53 -13.35
C PHE A 50 -5.33 1.38 -12.35
N LEU A 51 -4.08 1.00 -12.09
CA LEU A 51 -3.74 -0.09 -11.15
C LEU A 51 -3.91 0.35 -9.69
N ILE A 52 -3.40 1.53 -9.33
CA ILE A 52 -3.48 2.08 -7.97
C ILE A 52 -4.92 2.38 -7.57
N ARG A 53 -5.76 2.86 -8.51
CA ARG A 53 -7.20 3.05 -8.25
C ARG A 53 -7.87 1.76 -7.78
N GLN A 54 -7.57 0.64 -8.42
CA GLN A 54 -8.13 -0.66 -8.04
C GLN A 54 -7.63 -1.13 -6.68
N ALA A 55 -6.33 -0.94 -6.39
CA ALA A 55 -5.76 -1.21 -5.07
C ALA A 55 -6.46 -0.37 -3.98
N VAL A 56 -6.68 0.92 -4.25
CA VAL A 56 -7.39 1.87 -3.38
C VAL A 56 -8.83 1.41 -3.10
N LEU A 57 -9.57 0.97 -4.12
CA LEU A 57 -10.92 0.41 -3.94
C LEU A 57 -10.90 -0.84 -3.05
N GLY A 58 -9.96 -1.76 -3.27
CA GLY A 58 -9.79 -2.95 -2.44
C GLY A 58 -9.46 -2.62 -0.98
N LEU A 59 -8.53 -1.68 -0.76
CA LEU A 59 -8.16 -1.22 0.58
C LEU A 59 -9.31 -0.49 1.28
N SER A 60 -10.08 0.35 0.57
CA SER A 60 -11.25 1.04 1.14
C SER A 60 -12.28 0.05 1.65
N HIS A 61 -12.60 -0.97 0.85
CA HIS A 61 -13.54 -2.04 1.25
C HIS A 61 -13.11 -2.76 2.53
N LEU A 62 -11.79 -2.94 2.72
CA LEU A 62 -11.23 -3.56 3.92
C LEU A 62 -11.29 -2.62 5.13
N HIS A 63 -10.95 -1.34 4.94
CA HIS A 63 -11.00 -0.32 5.98
C HIS A 63 -12.44 -0.14 6.49
N GLU A 64 -13.44 -0.12 5.60
CA GLU A 64 -14.86 -0.09 5.95
C GLU A 64 -15.30 -1.27 6.83
N ARG A 65 -14.57 -2.40 6.77
CA ARG A 65 -14.81 -3.62 7.57
C ARG A 65 -13.91 -3.73 8.79
N GLY A 66 -13.23 -2.64 9.17
CA GLY A 66 -12.35 -2.58 10.32
C GLY A 66 -11.11 -3.46 10.17
N VAL A 67 -10.60 -3.64 8.95
CA VAL A 67 -9.38 -4.39 8.65
C VAL A 67 -8.38 -3.46 7.98
N ALA A 68 -7.20 -3.32 8.57
CA ALA A 68 -6.05 -2.66 7.93
C ALA A 68 -5.00 -3.73 7.59
N MET A 69 -4.45 -3.69 6.37
CA MET A 69 -3.59 -4.75 5.84
C MET A 69 -2.19 -4.76 6.45
N GLN A 70 -1.68 -3.60 6.83
CA GLN A 70 -0.35 -3.33 7.38
C GLN A 70 0.81 -3.66 6.44
N ASP A 71 0.60 -4.44 5.38
CA ASP A 71 1.65 -4.85 4.42
C ASP A 71 1.34 -4.46 2.97
N VAL A 72 0.75 -3.29 2.78
CA VAL A 72 0.50 -2.73 1.44
C VAL A 72 1.82 -2.55 0.69
N SER A 73 1.95 -3.22 -0.45
CA SER A 73 3.15 -3.24 -1.28
C SER A 73 2.82 -3.78 -2.65
N LEU A 74 3.72 -3.61 -3.63
CA LEU A 74 3.51 -4.13 -4.99
C LEU A 74 3.44 -5.68 -5.03
N GLU A 75 4.14 -6.36 -4.11
CA GLU A 75 4.11 -7.83 -3.97
C GLU A 75 2.73 -8.34 -3.54
N ASN A 76 2.01 -7.55 -2.73
CA ASN A 76 0.68 -7.90 -2.21
C ASN A 76 -0.46 -7.31 -3.04
N MET A 77 -0.16 -6.86 -4.26
CA MET A 77 -1.12 -6.37 -5.26
C MET A 77 -1.04 -7.29 -6.48
N LEU A 78 -1.84 -8.37 -6.46
CA LEU A 78 -1.82 -9.34 -7.55
C LEU A 78 -2.57 -8.84 -8.77
N LEU A 79 -2.12 -9.29 -9.94
CA LEU A 79 -2.76 -9.06 -11.22
C LEU A 79 -3.57 -10.29 -11.62
N ASN A 80 -4.89 -10.13 -11.63
CA ASN A 80 -5.81 -11.09 -12.20
C ASN A 80 -6.18 -10.68 -13.63
N ILE A 81 -6.29 -11.64 -14.54
CA ILE A 81 -6.80 -11.41 -15.89
C ILE A 81 -8.16 -12.09 -15.94
N ASN A 82 -9.22 -11.29 -16.07
CA ASN A 82 -10.56 -11.85 -16.18
C ASN A 82 -10.64 -12.72 -17.45
N PRO A 83 -10.94 -14.03 -17.34
CA PRO A 83 -10.91 -14.92 -18.50
C PRO A 83 -11.99 -14.62 -19.55
N GLY A 84 -13.08 -13.93 -19.16
CA GLY A 84 -14.16 -13.56 -20.07
C GLY A 84 -13.90 -12.25 -20.81
N SER A 85 -13.44 -11.21 -20.11
CA SER A 85 -13.21 -9.88 -20.71
C SER A 85 -11.78 -9.62 -21.15
N GLY A 86 -10.82 -10.39 -20.65
CA GLY A 86 -9.38 -10.14 -20.80
C GLY A 86 -8.88 -8.92 -20.00
N HIS A 87 -9.73 -8.29 -19.20
CA HIS A 87 -9.34 -7.10 -18.44
C HIS A 87 -8.48 -7.46 -17.23
N TRP A 88 -7.51 -6.58 -16.94
CA TRP A 88 -6.66 -6.66 -15.75
C TRP A 88 -7.41 -6.15 -14.52
N GLN A 89 -7.33 -6.91 -13.44
CA GLN A 89 -7.85 -6.57 -12.14
C GLN A 89 -6.74 -6.65 -11.09
N VAL A 90 -6.56 -5.60 -10.28
CA VAL A 90 -5.69 -5.67 -9.10
C VAL A 90 -6.46 -6.30 -7.94
N LYS A 91 -5.83 -7.23 -7.22
CA LYS A 91 -6.36 -7.86 -6.00
C LYS A 91 -5.38 -7.73 -4.85
N ILE A 92 -5.84 -7.12 -3.75
CA ILE A 92 -5.10 -7.06 -2.49
C ILE A 92 -5.09 -8.45 -1.86
N CYS A 93 -3.91 -8.95 -1.52
CA CYS A 93 -3.72 -10.28 -0.91
C CYS A 93 -2.87 -10.22 0.37
N ASP A 94 -2.61 -11.40 0.93
CA ASP A 94 -1.78 -11.64 2.11
C ASP A 94 -2.15 -10.80 3.35
N PRO A 95 -3.22 -11.19 4.07
CA PRO A 95 -3.59 -10.54 5.33
C PRO A 95 -2.73 -11.03 6.52
N GLY A 96 -1.57 -11.66 6.30
CA GLY A 96 -0.75 -12.24 7.38
C GLY A 96 -0.29 -11.25 8.45
N GLN A 97 -0.25 -9.96 8.11
CA GLN A 97 0.06 -8.85 9.04
C GLN A 97 -1.15 -7.95 9.33
N ALA A 98 -2.32 -8.29 8.80
CA ALA A 98 -3.49 -7.45 8.93
C ALA A 98 -3.96 -7.38 10.38
N VAL A 99 -4.47 -6.20 10.76
CA VAL A 99 -4.99 -5.95 12.10
C VAL A 99 -6.45 -5.51 12.04
N ARG A 100 -7.20 -5.88 13.09
CA ARG A 100 -8.53 -5.33 13.33
C ARG A 100 -8.38 -4.00 14.05
N PHE A 101 -9.12 -2.99 13.59
CA PHE A 101 -9.24 -1.72 14.29
C PHE A 101 -10.70 -1.40 14.56
N GLN A 102 -10.94 -0.42 15.42
CA GLN A 102 -12.27 0.05 15.78
C GLN A 102 -12.36 1.54 15.55
N THR A 103 -13.58 2.04 15.33
CA THR A 103 -13.89 3.46 15.32
C THR A 103 -14.60 3.86 16.61
N ASP A 104 -14.54 5.15 16.96
CA ASP A 104 -15.33 5.74 18.03
C ASP A 104 -16.74 6.14 17.53
N SER A 105 -17.53 6.76 18.41
CA SER A 105 -18.90 7.20 18.10
C SER A 105 -18.98 8.27 17.00
N ASN A 106 -17.85 8.94 16.71
CA ASN A 106 -17.75 9.96 15.66
C ASN A 106 -17.16 9.39 14.36
N GLY A 107 -16.98 8.07 14.28
CA GLY A 107 -16.37 7.40 13.13
C GLY A 107 -14.85 7.56 13.04
N GLN A 108 -14.19 8.08 14.07
CA GLN A 108 -12.73 8.23 14.08
C GLN A 108 -12.06 6.92 14.49
N GLU A 109 -11.01 6.52 13.77
CA GLU A 109 -10.23 5.34 14.11
C GLU A 109 -9.58 5.48 15.50
N LYS A 110 -9.71 4.43 16.32
CA LYS A 110 -9.01 4.30 17.59
C LYS A 110 -7.63 3.67 17.35
N PRO A 111 -6.56 4.17 17.99
CA PRO A 111 -5.24 3.57 17.88
C PRO A 111 -5.23 2.09 18.30
N VAL A 112 -4.54 1.26 17.54
CA VAL A 112 -4.26 -0.14 17.87
C VAL A 112 -2.95 -0.26 18.63
N ALA A 113 -2.80 -1.29 19.46
CA ALA A 113 -1.55 -1.53 20.19
C ALA A 113 -0.43 -1.96 19.23
N PHE A 114 0.80 -1.60 19.55
CA PHE A 114 1.98 -2.09 18.83
C PHE A 114 2.35 -3.50 19.30
N HIS A 115 2.47 -4.44 18.36
CA HIS A 115 2.71 -5.87 18.64
C HIS A 115 4.12 -6.35 18.25
N GLY A 116 5.09 -5.45 18.10
CA GLY A 116 6.51 -5.81 17.92
C GLY A 116 6.99 -5.97 16.48
N LEU A 117 6.13 -5.85 15.47
CA LEU A 117 6.48 -6.05 14.07
C LEU A 117 6.51 -4.73 13.29
N VAL A 118 7.71 -4.27 12.93
CA VAL A 118 7.93 -3.27 11.89
C VAL A 118 8.38 -4.04 10.65
N GLY A 119 7.42 -4.60 9.90
CA GLY A 119 7.68 -5.53 8.79
C GLY A 119 8.59 -4.96 7.70
N LYS A 120 8.02 -4.34 6.66
CA LYS A 120 8.81 -3.71 5.58
C LYS A 120 9.45 -2.40 6.05
N SER A 121 10.74 -2.19 5.76
CA SER A 121 11.51 -1.04 6.28
C SER A 121 11.01 0.34 5.80
N PHE A 122 10.28 0.40 4.67
CA PHE A 122 9.69 1.63 4.17
C PHE A 122 8.40 2.06 4.87
N ARG A 123 7.91 1.27 5.84
CA ARG A 123 6.75 1.59 6.67
C ARG A 123 6.92 2.94 7.38
N PRO A 124 5.81 3.57 7.79
CA PRO A 124 5.86 4.94 8.26
C PRO A 124 6.64 5.11 9.56
N PRO A 125 7.26 6.29 9.78
CA PRO A 125 8.22 6.49 10.85
C PRO A 125 7.63 6.31 12.26
N GLU A 126 6.34 6.58 12.46
CA GLU A 126 5.70 6.46 13.78
C GLU A 126 5.70 5.02 14.34
N LEU A 127 5.88 3.99 13.51
CA LEU A 127 5.98 2.61 13.99
C LEU A 127 7.28 2.36 14.78
N HIS A 128 8.31 3.18 14.57
CA HIS A 128 9.56 3.11 15.33
C HIS A 128 9.46 3.73 16.73
N ASP A 129 8.35 4.42 17.05
CA ASP A 129 8.10 4.91 18.41
C ASP A 129 7.57 3.79 19.34
N HIS A 130 7.20 2.63 18.79
CA HIS A 130 6.64 1.47 19.51
C HIS A 130 5.43 1.82 20.39
N LYS A 131 4.63 2.78 19.94
CA LYS A 131 3.40 3.26 20.60
C LYS A 131 2.16 2.81 19.83
N PRO A 132 0.97 2.89 20.46
CA PRO A 132 -0.27 2.73 19.73
C PRO A 132 -0.36 3.68 18.53
N TYR A 133 -0.90 3.20 17.43
CA TYR A 133 -0.88 3.89 16.14
C TYR A 133 -2.20 3.70 15.37
N LEU A 134 -2.43 4.54 14.36
CA LEU A 134 -3.59 4.42 13.47
C LEU A 134 -3.26 3.44 12.35
N ALA A 135 -3.88 2.26 12.38
CA ALA A 135 -3.59 1.16 11.49
C ALA A 135 -3.91 1.50 10.02
N THR A 136 -5.03 2.19 9.77
CA THR A 136 -5.39 2.57 8.38
C THR A 136 -4.40 3.55 7.77
N LYS A 137 -3.78 4.41 8.60
CA LYS A 137 -2.78 5.39 8.14
C LYS A 137 -1.47 4.72 7.76
N VAL A 138 -1.15 3.55 8.30
CA VAL A 138 -0.02 2.74 7.84
C VAL A 138 -0.24 2.29 6.40
N ASP A 139 -1.43 1.80 6.08
CA ASP A 139 -1.80 1.40 4.71
C ASP A 139 -1.71 2.58 3.74
N SER A 140 -2.20 3.77 4.12
CA SER A 140 -2.07 4.99 3.32
C SER A 140 -0.62 5.31 2.96
N TRP A 141 0.28 5.29 3.96
CA TRP A 141 1.69 5.58 3.73
C TRP A 141 2.33 4.57 2.77
N CYS A 142 2.10 3.29 3.04
CA CYS A 142 2.63 2.19 2.24
C CYS A 142 2.10 2.23 0.79
N LEU A 143 0.86 2.63 0.58
CA LEU A 143 0.31 2.88 -0.75
C LEU A 143 1.02 4.04 -1.46
N GLY A 144 1.25 5.16 -0.77
CA GLY A 144 1.97 6.32 -1.32
C GLY A 144 3.39 5.95 -1.77
N TRP A 145 4.12 5.22 -0.90
CA TRP A 145 5.45 4.71 -1.23
C TRP A 145 5.41 3.73 -2.42
N SER A 146 4.45 2.81 -2.43
CA SER A 146 4.29 1.83 -3.53
C SER A 146 3.93 2.50 -4.85
N THR A 147 3.14 3.57 -4.81
CA THR A 147 2.74 4.34 -6.01
C THR A 147 3.95 5.04 -6.61
N PHE A 148 4.80 5.67 -5.78
CA PHE A 148 6.07 6.23 -6.23
C PHE A 148 6.97 5.17 -6.87
N TYR A 149 7.09 4.00 -6.22
CA TYR A 149 7.94 2.93 -6.72
C TYR A 149 7.43 2.38 -8.07
N LEU A 150 6.12 2.20 -8.21
CA LEU A 150 5.48 1.75 -9.44
C LEU A 150 5.76 2.70 -10.62
N LEU A 151 5.74 4.02 -10.37
CA LEU A 151 5.92 5.04 -11.40
C LEU A 151 7.39 5.24 -11.81
N THR A 152 8.34 5.00 -10.92
CA THR A 152 9.77 5.32 -11.17
C THR A 152 10.65 4.10 -11.33
N ALA A 153 10.15 2.89 -10.99
CA ALA A 153 10.96 1.70 -10.79
C ALA A 153 12.13 1.89 -9.79
N GLN A 154 12.09 2.96 -9.00
CA GLN A 154 13.06 3.23 -7.94
C GLN A 154 12.33 3.52 -6.62
N PRO A 155 12.76 2.94 -5.50
CA PRO A 155 12.15 3.21 -4.21
C PRO A 155 12.33 4.70 -3.86
N LEU A 156 11.32 5.32 -3.22
CA LEU A 156 11.44 6.71 -2.76
C LEU A 156 12.56 6.86 -1.73
N PHE A 157 12.64 5.89 -0.83
CA PHE A 157 13.70 5.61 0.14
C PHE A 157 13.59 4.12 0.50
N MET A 158 14.66 3.49 0.99
CA MET A 158 14.64 2.09 1.41
C MET A 158 14.07 1.91 2.82
N SER A 159 14.34 2.86 3.73
CA SER A 159 13.96 2.74 5.12
C SER A 159 13.63 4.07 5.79
N ALA A 160 12.53 4.11 6.54
CA ALA A 160 12.22 5.20 7.46
C ALA A 160 12.83 5.01 8.87
N ASP A 161 13.42 3.84 9.13
CA ASP A 161 14.07 3.50 10.40
C ASP A 161 15.24 4.47 10.70
N PRO A 162 15.17 5.25 11.80
CA PRO A 162 16.26 6.13 12.22
C PRO A 162 17.60 5.42 12.40
N ALA A 163 17.60 4.13 12.77
CA ALA A 163 18.82 3.35 12.99
C ALA A 163 19.57 3.05 11.68
N LEU A 164 18.87 2.95 10.55
CA LEU A 164 19.45 2.58 9.26
C LEU A 164 20.06 3.77 8.49
N LYS A 165 19.78 5.01 8.91
CA LYS A 165 20.38 6.25 8.37
C LYS A 165 20.33 6.33 6.83
N ASP A 166 19.21 5.94 6.25
CA ASP A 166 18.97 6.04 4.81
C ASP A 166 19.07 7.49 4.32
N SER A 167 19.91 7.74 3.30
CA SER A 167 20.15 9.07 2.75
C SER A 167 18.92 9.66 2.06
N ASP A 168 18.19 8.84 1.30
CA ASP A 168 16.99 9.27 0.57
C ASP A 168 15.88 9.62 1.55
N TRP A 169 15.78 8.87 2.66
CA TRP A 169 14.89 9.21 3.77
C TRP A 169 15.22 10.57 4.39
N GLN A 170 16.51 10.89 4.60
CA GLN A 170 16.90 12.21 5.13
C GLN A 170 16.56 13.34 4.15
N LEU A 171 16.74 13.14 2.84
CA LEU A 171 16.37 14.11 1.82
C LEU A 171 14.85 14.32 1.78
N PHE A 172 14.07 13.22 1.81
CA PHE A 172 12.62 13.26 1.86
C PHE A 172 12.11 14.01 3.11
N LYS A 173 12.64 13.65 4.29
CA LYS A 173 12.29 14.26 5.58
C LYS A 173 12.62 15.75 5.65
N SER A 174 13.71 16.18 5.00
CA SER A 174 14.14 17.58 4.99
C SER A 174 13.49 18.42 3.87
N GLY A 175 12.60 17.83 3.07
CA GLY A 175 11.92 18.51 1.96
C GLY A 175 12.84 18.83 0.78
N LYS A 176 14.02 18.20 0.70
CA LYS A 176 14.99 18.39 -0.39
C LYS A 176 14.64 17.55 -1.62
N PHE A 177 13.44 17.74 -2.14
CA PHE A 177 12.90 16.92 -3.22
C PHE A 177 13.67 17.06 -4.53
N ASP A 178 14.18 18.25 -4.85
CA ASP A 178 15.02 18.47 -6.03
C ASP A 178 16.29 17.61 -6.02
N GLU A 179 16.87 17.38 -4.83
CA GLU A 179 18.04 16.52 -4.67
C GLU A 179 17.65 15.05 -4.76
N LEU A 180 16.56 14.68 -4.09
CA LEU A 180 16.01 13.32 -4.09
C LEU A 180 15.60 12.85 -5.49
N PHE A 181 15.07 13.75 -6.32
CA PHE A 181 14.50 13.42 -7.63
C PHE A 181 15.50 13.49 -8.78
N LYS A 182 16.66 14.13 -8.60
CA LYS A 182 17.75 14.14 -9.60
C LYS A 182 18.20 12.74 -10.01
N THR A 183 18.17 11.79 -9.09
CA THR A 183 18.62 10.40 -9.32
C THR A 183 17.49 9.46 -9.69
N LYS A 184 16.23 9.85 -9.43
CA LYS A 184 15.03 9.02 -9.60
C LYS A 184 14.22 9.32 -10.86
N SER A 185 14.59 10.36 -11.60
CA SER A 185 13.99 10.80 -12.88
C SER A 185 12.47 10.68 -12.93
N PRO A 186 11.75 11.28 -11.97
CA PRO A 186 10.30 11.14 -11.93
C PRO A 186 9.64 11.81 -13.13
N ASN A 187 8.78 11.08 -13.83
CA ASN A 187 7.88 11.64 -14.84
C ASN A 187 6.45 11.66 -14.29
N PHE A 188 6.21 12.53 -13.31
CA PHE A 188 4.91 12.69 -12.66
C PHE A 188 4.22 13.96 -13.13
N SER A 189 2.90 13.93 -13.26
CA SER A 189 2.09 15.15 -13.21
C SER A 189 2.14 15.79 -11.82
N PRO A 190 1.88 17.11 -11.72
CA PRO A 190 1.70 17.77 -10.42
C PRO A 190 0.63 17.09 -9.54
N THR A 191 -0.43 16.56 -10.15
CA THR A 191 -1.50 15.84 -9.46
C THR A 191 -1.01 14.49 -8.91
N GLY A 192 -0.20 13.76 -9.68
CA GLY A 192 0.41 12.50 -9.23
C GLY A 192 1.33 12.70 -8.01
N ILE A 193 2.15 13.76 -8.02
CA ILE A 193 2.99 14.13 -6.87
C ILE A 193 2.13 14.49 -5.66
N ASP A 194 1.13 15.33 -5.86
CA ASP A 194 0.21 15.75 -4.79
C ASP A 194 -0.50 14.55 -4.14
N PHE A 195 -0.98 13.59 -4.94
CA PHE A 195 -1.58 12.35 -4.44
C PHE A 195 -0.60 11.56 -3.57
N ILE A 196 0.62 11.32 -4.05
CA ILE A 196 1.66 10.58 -3.30
C ILE A 196 2.02 11.29 -2.00
N PHE A 197 2.20 12.62 -2.03
CA PHE A 197 2.62 13.39 -0.86
C PHE A 197 1.51 13.57 0.17
N LYS A 198 0.24 13.58 -0.23
CA LYS A 198 -0.90 13.51 0.68
C LYS A 198 -0.97 12.16 1.42
N LEU A 199 -0.57 11.07 0.78
CA LEU A 199 -0.44 9.74 1.42
C LEU A 199 0.80 9.62 2.30
N LEU A 200 1.86 10.39 2.05
CA LEU A 200 3.13 10.34 2.77
C LEU A 200 3.33 11.47 3.80
N GLN A 201 2.23 12.01 4.36
CA GLN A 201 2.34 12.97 5.47
C GLN A 201 2.89 12.27 6.72
N PHE A 202 3.89 12.89 7.36
CA PHE A 202 4.51 12.36 8.58
C PHE A 202 3.54 12.29 9.75
N GLU A 203 2.68 13.29 9.92
CA GLU A 203 1.67 13.29 10.96
C GLU A 203 0.46 12.43 10.52
N PRO A 204 0.16 11.31 11.20
CA PRO A 204 -0.90 10.38 10.75
C PRO A 204 -2.29 11.03 10.63
N SER A 205 -2.59 12.04 11.44
CA SER A 205 -3.86 12.78 11.40
C SER A 205 -4.02 13.65 10.14
N LYS A 206 -2.91 14.13 9.57
CA LYS A 206 -2.88 14.90 8.31
C LYS A 206 -2.73 14.03 7.07
N ARG A 207 -2.35 12.76 7.27
CA ARG A 207 -2.18 11.78 6.19
C ARG A 207 -3.54 11.44 5.59
N MET A 208 -3.64 11.55 4.26
CA MET A 208 -4.86 11.23 3.52
C MET A 208 -5.33 9.81 3.82
N SER A 209 -6.63 9.63 4.05
CA SER A 209 -7.20 8.29 4.23
C SER A 209 -7.31 7.56 2.88
N ILE A 210 -7.41 6.23 2.91
CA ILE A 210 -7.70 5.46 1.69
C ILE A 210 -9.08 5.84 1.11
N ALA A 211 -10.07 6.12 1.97
CA ALA A 211 -11.38 6.58 1.53
C ALA A 211 -11.31 7.93 0.77
N ASP A 212 -10.51 8.89 1.25
CA ASP A 212 -10.28 10.15 0.53
C ASP A 212 -9.54 9.90 -0.79
N ALA A 213 -8.55 8.99 -0.78
CA ALA A 213 -7.82 8.59 -1.99
C ALA A 213 -8.73 7.97 -3.06
N CYS A 214 -9.81 7.26 -2.68
CA CYS A 214 -10.82 6.76 -3.62
C CYS A 214 -11.47 7.90 -4.41
N THR A 215 -11.80 9.02 -3.75
CA THR A 215 -12.51 10.14 -4.38
C THR A 215 -11.64 10.97 -5.33
N LEU A 216 -10.32 10.96 -5.12
CA LEU A 216 -9.35 11.65 -5.98
C LEU A 216 -8.89 10.78 -7.16
N ALA A 217 -9.24 9.50 -7.18
CA ALA A 217 -8.87 8.56 -8.24
C ALA A 217 -9.98 8.41 -9.31
N GLU A 218 -11.03 9.25 -9.26
CA GLU A 218 -12.05 9.41 -10.32
C GLU A 218 -11.57 10.34 -11.44
#